data_AF-A0A0K8TS62-F1
#
_entry.id   AF-A0A0K8TS62-F1
#
_cell.length_a   1.000
_cell.length_b   1.000
_cell.length_c   1.000
_cell.angle_alpha   90.00
_cell.angle_beta   90.00
_cell.angle_gamma   90.00
#
_symmetry.space_group_name_H-M   'P 1'
#
loop_
_entity.id
_entity.type
_entity.pdbx_description
1 polymer ?
#
loop_
_entity_poly.entity_id
_entity_poly.type
_entity_poly.pdbx_seq_one_letter_code
_entity_poly.pdbx_strand_id
1 'polypeptide(L)'
;MEKAISLKEQGNKALAENKFDEAIKLYTEAISYDDKNQILYSNRSAAYAKAGKFEEALADAEKTIELYPTWPKGYSRKGVALAGLQKYADAFQAYSKGLEYDPKNVTLLQGQSEIKNLVISQLLNQHTPMDIDPQSPPPRREPSPPKAKPQPKDEEENLPENKKLARKAKELGNQAYKKKEFEEAIQHYNEALEHDPADITYYSNLAAVYFEQKEYKKCISQCEKAIEIGRENRADFKLIAKAFTRIGNAYKKLEDWGNAKTYYEKAMSEHRTPEVKTLLSEIEKKIKEEERKAYIDPAKAEEEKEKGNELFKKGDYSTAIKHYSEAIKRNPDDPRLYSNRAACYTKLAAFDLGLKDCDMCVKLDEKFIKGYIRKGKILQGMQQQSKAAAAYQKALDIDPNNAEALEGYRTCTVACHNNPQEVWKNAMSDPEIQQILKDPAMRLILEQMQSDPNAVKDHLKNPNIADKVCKLIESGIVRIH
;
A
#
# COMPACT_ATOMS: atom_id res chain seq x y z
N MET A 1 -0.71 51.00 7.34
CA MET A 1 -0.88 49.84 8.25
C MET A 1 -2.34 49.60 8.65
N GLU A 2 -3.06 50.54 9.28
CA GLU A 2 -4.47 50.31 9.70
C GLU A 2 -5.40 49.87 8.56
N LYS A 3 -5.27 50.50 7.38
CA LYS A 3 -6.06 50.14 6.19
C LYS A 3 -5.76 48.72 5.70
N ALA A 4 -4.51 48.27 5.76
CA ALA A 4 -4.12 46.90 5.38
C ALA A 4 -4.71 45.85 6.35
N ILE A 5 -4.77 46.16 7.64
CA ILE A 5 -5.34 45.27 8.67
C ILE A 5 -6.84 45.12 8.45
N SER A 6 -7.56 46.22 8.22
CA SER A 6 -9.00 46.19 7.92
C SER A 6 -9.31 45.40 6.65
N LEU A 7 -8.57 45.62 5.56
CA LEU A 7 -8.74 44.89 4.31
C LEU A 7 -8.43 43.38 4.46
N LYS A 8 -7.42 43.03 5.26
CA LYS A 8 -7.12 41.63 5.61
C LYS A 8 -8.28 40.97 6.34
N GLU A 9 -8.92 41.65 7.29
CA GLU A 9 -10.07 41.11 8.02
C GLU A 9 -11.29 40.92 7.13
N GLN A 10 -11.57 41.89 6.25
CA GLN A 10 -12.60 41.76 5.22
C GLN A 10 -12.30 40.58 4.27
N GLY A 11 -11.05 40.44 3.83
CA GLY A 11 -10.60 39.32 3.01
C GLY A 11 -10.76 37.97 3.72
N ASN A 12 -10.46 37.90 5.02
CA ASN A 12 -10.68 36.69 5.83
C ASN A 12 -12.17 36.34 5.92
N LYS A 13 -13.05 37.34 6.07
CA LYS A 13 -14.50 37.15 6.11
C LYS A 13 -15.02 36.65 4.76
N ALA A 14 -14.62 37.27 3.65
CA ALA A 14 -14.97 36.82 2.30
C ALA A 14 -14.48 35.39 2.03
N LEU A 15 -13.28 35.03 2.50
CA LEU A 15 -12.73 33.67 2.39
C LEU A 15 -13.52 32.64 3.21
N ALA A 16 -14.08 33.03 4.36
CA ALA A 16 -14.95 32.18 5.18
C ALA A 16 -16.34 31.99 4.55
N GLU A 17 -16.83 32.98 3.81
CA GLU A 17 -18.07 32.94 3.03
C GLU A 17 -17.90 32.27 1.65
N ASN A 18 -16.73 31.68 1.36
CA ASN A 18 -16.36 31.08 0.07
C ASN A 18 -16.39 32.05 -1.14
N LYS A 19 -16.30 33.36 -0.92
CA LYS A 19 -16.21 34.38 -1.97
C LYS A 19 -14.75 34.61 -2.36
N PHE A 20 -14.18 33.67 -3.12
CA PHE A 20 -12.72 33.62 -3.35
C PHE A 20 -12.18 34.80 -4.16
N ASP A 21 -12.84 35.21 -5.25
CA ASP A 21 -12.38 36.34 -6.06
C ASP A 21 -12.45 37.68 -5.30
N GLU A 22 -13.45 37.86 -4.44
CA GLU A 22 -13.55 39.02 -3.55
C GLU A 22 -12.43 39.03 -2.52
N ALA A 23 -12.17 37.89 -1.87
CA ALA A 23 -11.05 37.74 -0.94
C ALA A 23 -9.70 38.05 -1.62
N ILE A 24 -9.48 37.57 -2.84
CA ILE A 24 -8.26 37.85 -3.63
C ILE A 24 -8.11 39.36 -3.89
N LYS A 25 -9.18 40.05 -4.28
CA LYS A 25 -9.16 41.52 -4.49
C LYS A 25 -8.80 42.25 -3.20
N LEU A 26 -9.44 41.90 -2.09
CA LEU A 26 -9.21 42.51 -0.78
C LEU A 26 -7.77 42.29 -0.28
N TYR A 27 -7.21 41.09 -0.43
CA TYR A 27 -5.80 40.85 -0.08
C TYR A 27 -4.83 41.56 -1.03
N THR A 28 -5.16 41.67 -2.32
CA THR A 28 -4.33 42.40 -3.28
C THR A 28 -4.28 43.88 -2.95
N GLU A 29 -5.42 44.46 -2.58
CA GLU A 29 -5.46 45.83 -2.08
C GLU A 29 -4.70 45.97 -0.76
N ALA A 30 -4.86 45.02 0.18
CA ALA A 30 -4.11 45.03 1.43
C ALA A 30 -2.59 44.99 1.22
N ILE A 31 -2.11 44.19 0.25
CA ILE A 31 -0.69 44.08 -0.13
C ILE A 31 -0.17 45.40 -0.70
N SER A 32 -0.99 46.18 -1.42
CA SER A 32 -0.57 47.50 -1.91
C SER A 32 -0.24 48.50 -0.79
N TYR A 33 -0.75 48.28 0.42
CA TYR A 33 -0.48 49.08 1.61
C TYR A 33 0.59 48.48 2.56
N ASP A 34 0.93 47.20 2.42
CA ASP A 34 1.86 46.46 3.28
C ASP A 34 2.44 45.25 2.52
N ASP A 35 3.39 45.53 1.62
CA ASP A 35 3.99 44.55 0.71
C ASP A 35 5.07 43.66 1.36
N LYS A 36 5.43 43.94 2.62
CA LYS A 36 6.39 43.13 3.39
C LYS A 36 5.74 42.12 4.32
N ASN A 37 4.41 42.10 4.36
CA ASN A 37 3.66 41.24 5.26
C ASN A 37 3.36 39.87 4.65
N GLN A 38 4.16 38.89 5.04
CA GLN A 38 4.06 37.50 4.62
C GLN A 38 2.66 36.89 4.88
N ILE A 39 1.91 37.39 5.87
CA ILE A 39 0.57 36.86 6.20
C ILE A 39 -0.42 37.16 5.07
N LEU A 40 -0.32 38.34 4.44
CA LEU A 40 -1.19 38.73 3.35
C LEU A 40 -0.98 37.84 2.12
N TYR A 41 0.28 37.59 1.75
CA TYR A 41 0.62 36.64 0.68
C TYR A 41 0.16 35.21 1.02
N SER A 42 0.37 34.74 2.27
CA SER A 42 -0.12 33.41 2.69
C SER A 42 -1.64 33.29 2.60
N ASN A 43 -2.39 34.34 2.93
CA ASN A 43 -3.84 34.33 2.89
C ASN A 43 -4.37 34.44 1.45
N ARG A 44 -3.74 35.25 0.61
CA ARG A 44 -4.07 35.34 -0.82
C ARG A 44 -3.73 34.06 -1.57
N SER A 45 -2.59 33.43 -1.28
CA SER A 45 -2.24 32.08 -1.75
C SER A 45 -3.34 31.05 -1.42
N ALA A 46 -3.89 31.09 -0.21
CA ALA A 46 -4.98 30.21 0.20
C ALA A 46 -6.27 30.46 -0.60
N ALA A 47 -6.58 31.73 -0.87
CA ALA A 47 -7.74 32.13 -1.66
C ALA A 47 -7.58 31.69 -3.13
N TYR A 48 -6.40 31.88 -3.73
CA TYR A 48 -6.07 31.39 -5.07
C TYR A 48 -6.19 29.86 -5.18
N ALA A 49 -5.64 29.12 -4.21
CA ALA A 49 -5.74 27.66 -4.19
C ALA A 49 -7.19 27.17 -4.11
N LYS A 50 -8.03 27.81 -3.28
CA LYS A 50 -9.47 27.49 -3.21
C LYS A 50 -10.24 27.87 -4.49
N ALA A 51 -9.77 28.88 -5.21
CA ALA A 51 -10.32 29.27 -6.51
C ALA A 51 -9.80 28.40 -7.69
N GLY A 52 -8.92 27.42 -7.43
CA GLY A 52 -8.32 26.57 -8.47
C GLY A 52 -7.20 27.24 -9.28
N LYS A 53 -6.74 28.42 -8.86
CA LYS A 53 -5.67 29.22 -9.50
C LYS A 53 -4.32 28.86 -8.87
N PHE A 54 -3.77 27.70 -9.22
CA PHE A 54 -2.66 27.10 -8.48
C PHE A 54 -1.30 27.71 -8.79
N GLU A 55 -1.09 28.24 -9.99
CA GLU A 55 0.12 28.96 -10.39
C GLU A 55 0.30 30.26 -9.58
N GLU A 56 -0.77 31.05 -9.45
CA GLU A 56 -0.78 32.27 -8.64
C GLU A 56 -0.66 31.96 -7.14
N ALA A 57 -1.30 30.87 -6.69
CA ALA A 57 -1.14 30.40 -5.31
C ALA A 57 0.31 30.03 -4.98
N LEU A 58 1.03 29.42 -5.94
CA LEU A 58 2.43 29.05 -5.81
C LEU A 58 3.32 30.30 -5.73
N ALA A 59 3.10 31.29 -6.60
CA ALA A 59 3.86 32.54 -6.59
C ALA A 59 3.75 33.27 -5.23
N ASP A 60 2.53 33.36 -4.69
CA ASP A 60 2.31 33.97 -3.37
C ASP A 60 2.90 33.14 -2.21
N ALA A 61 2.89 31.82 -2.33
CA ALA A 61 3.52 30.95 -1.34
C ALA A 61 5.05 31.11 -1.35
N GLU A 62 5.67 31.26 -2.52
CA GLU A 62 7.10 31.54 -2.65
C GLU A 62 7.45 32.92 -2.11
N LYS A 63 6.63 33.94 -2.39
CA LYS A 63 6.82 35.27 -1.81
C LYS A 63 6.69 35.26 -0.28
N THR A 64 5.79 34.46 0.27
CA THR A 64 5.66 34.25 1.72
C THR A 64 6.95 33.70 2.33
N ILE A 65 7.56 32.70 1.67
CA ILE A 65 8.82 32.08 2.10
C ILE A 65 10.00 33.04 1.93
N GLU A 66 10.02 33.83 0.86
CA GLU A 66 11.05 34.86 0.64
C GLU A 66 11.04 35.91 1.76
N LEU A 67 9.85 36.37 2.16
CA LEU A 67 9.68 37.36 3.23
C LEU A 67 9.95 36.79 4.63
N TYR A 68 9.58 35.52 4.88
CA TYR A 68 9.79 34.88 6.18
C TYR A 68 10.14 33.38 6.04
N PRO A 69 11.43 33.06 5.78
CA PRO A 69 11.88 31.70 5.42
C PRO A 69 11.71 30.65 6.51
N THR A 70 11.63 31.05 7.78
CA THR A 70 11.51 30.11 8.91
C THR A 70 10.05 29.76 9.22
N TRP A 71 9.09 30.28 8.45
CA TRP A 71 7.66 30.10 8.74
C TRP A 71 7.10 28.80 8.12
N PRO A 72 6.69 27.83 8.95
CA PRO A 72 6.18 26.55 8.43
C PRO A 72 4.93 26.73 7.56
N LYS A 73 4.13 27.78 7.81
CA LYS A 73 2.89 28.05 7.05
C LYS A 73 3.17 28.40 5.59
N GLY A 74 4.28 29.07 5.27
CA GLY A 74 4.67 29.37 3.88
C GLY A 74 4.92 28.08 3.08
N TYR A 75 5.65 27.14 3.66
CA TYR A 75 5.88 25.81 3.08
C TYR A 75 4.59 25.00 2.93
N SER A 76 3.67 25.11 3.89
CA SER A 76 2.34 24.49 3.78
C SER A 76 1.56 25.04 2.58
N ARG A 77 1.57 26.37 2.35
CA ARG A 77 0.94 26.98 1.17
C ARG A 77 1.57 26.50 -0.13
N LYS A 78 2.91 26.45 -0.18
CA LYS A 78 3.66 25.98 -1.36
C LYS A 78 3.34 24.53 -1.68
N GLY A 79 3.26 23.66 -0.67
CA GLY A 79 2.88 22.26 -0.82
C GLY A 79 1.47 22.08 -1.39
N VAL A 80 0.49 22.86 -0.93
CA VAL A 80 -0.90 22.82 -1.44
C VAL A 80 -0.97 23.28 -2.91
N ALA A 81 -0.28 24.37 -3.26
CA ALA A 81 -0.26 24.87 -4.63
C ALA A 81 0.39 23.88 -5.60
N LEU A 82 1.55 23.32 -5.25
CA LEU A 82 2.24 22.30 -6.06
C LEU A 82 1.43 21.02 -6.21
N ALA A 83 0.69 20.62 -5.18
CA ALA A 83 -0.22 19.47 -5.25
C ALA A 83 -1.37 19.70 -6.24
N GLY A 84 -1.95 20.91 -6.26
CA GLY A 84 -2.96 21.31 -7.24
C GLY A 84 -2.44 21.30 -8.68
N LEU A 85 -1.16 21.62 -8.88
CA LEU A 85 -0.44 21.52 -10.15
C LEU A 85 0.03 20.10 -10.51
N GLN A 86 -0.30 19.10 -9.69
CA GLN A 86 0.15 17.71 -9.83
C GLN A 86 1.69 17.52 -9.78
N LYS A 87 2.43 18.50 -9.24
CA LYS A 87 3.88 18.42 -9.02
C LYS A 87 4.19 17.81 -7.66
N TYR A 88 3.86 16.52 -7.50
CA TYR A 88 3.85 15.86 -6.19
C TYR A 88 5.23 15.71 -5.55
N ALA A 89 6.29 15.49 -6.34
CA ALA A 89 7.65 15.42 -5.82
C ALA A 89 8.08 16.76 -5.20
N ASP A 90 7.82 17.87 -5.89
CA ASP A 90 8.12 19.21 -5.41
C ASP A 90 7.26 19.57 -4.18
N ALA A 91 5.98 19.16 -4.17
CA ALA A 91 5.09 19.33 -3.02
C ALA A 91 5.62 18.61 -1.78
N PHE A 92 6.10 17.37 -1.93
CA PHE A 92 6.69 16.61 -0.84
C PHE A 92 7.97 17.27 -0.30
N GLN A 93 8.83 17.78 -1.18
CA GLN A 93 10.01 18.53 -0.78
C GLN A 93 9.66 19.83 -0.04
N ALA A 94 8.61 20.54 -0.48
CA ALA A 94 8.15 21.74 0.20
C ALA A 94 7.68 21.45 1.63
N TYR A 95 6.89 20.38 1.84
CA TYR A 95 6.49 19.96 3.18
C TYR A 95 7.69 19.53 4.03
N SER A 96 8.64 18.80 3.46
CA SER A 96 9.86 18.34 4.15
C SER A 96 10.71 19.51 4.65
N LYS A 97 10.93 20.52 3.79
CA LYS A 97 11.62 21.75 4.19
C LYS A 97 10.89 22.51 5.29
N GLY A 98 9.56 22.56 5.27
CA GLY A 98 8.80 23.17 6.36
C GLY A 98 8.96 22.44 7.69
N LEU A 99 9.08 21.10 7.66
CA LEU A 99 9.28 20.26 8.83
C LEU A 99 10.70 20.37 9.42
N GLU A 100 11.69 20.84 8.65
CA GLU A 100 13.01 21.18 9.20
C GLU A 100 12.92 22.32 10.23
N TYR A 101 11.99 23.27 10.03
CA TYR A 101 11.75 24.39 10.95
C TYR A 101 10.76 24.06 12.07
N ASP A 102 9.75 23.23 11.81
CA ASP A 102 8.80 22.75 12.82
C ASP A 102 8.48 21.26 12.61
N PRO A 103 9.28 20.34 13.19
CA PRO A 103 9.12 18.90 12.99
C PRO A 103 7.81 18.32 13.51
N LYS A 104 7.09 19.04 14.38
CA LYS A 104 5.82 18.60 14.98
C LYS A 104 4.61 19.27 14.35
N ASN A 105 4.80 20.01 13.26
CA ASN A 105 3.71 20.71 12.60
C ASN A 105 2.71 19.71 11.99
N VAL A 106 1.53 19.61 12.60
CA VAL A 106 0.49 18.65 12.19
C VAL A 106 0.05 18.87 10.74
N THR A 107 -0.10 20.13 10.30
CA THR A 107 -0.54 20.45 8.94
C THR A 107 0.48 20.02 7.89
N LEU A 108 1.78 20.21 8.15
CA LEU A 108 2.83 19.76 7.24
C LEU A 108 2.96 18.23 7.22
N LEU A 109 2.88 17.56 8.37
CA LEU A 109 2.91 16.09 8.45
C LEU A 109 1.71 15.45 7.73
N GLN A 110 0.52 16.04 7.87
CA GLN A 110 -0.68 15.61 7.15
C GLN A 110 -0.51 15.81 5.64
N GLY A 111 -0.13 17.02 5.21
CA GLY A 111 0.10 17.31 3.79
C GLY A 111 1.17 16.41 3.17
N GLN A 112 2.27 16.15 3.87
CA GLN A 112 3.31 15.22 3.42
C GLN A 112 2.79 13.78 3.29
N SER A 113 2.00 13.32 4.26
CA SER A 113 1.40 11.98 4.25
C SER A 113 0.36 11.82 3.14
N GLU A 114 -0.46 12.85 2.89
CA GLU A 114 -1.43 12.88 1.80
C GLU A 114 -0.73 12.78 0.43
N ILE A 115 0.32 13.57 0.21
CA ILE A 115 1.11 13.50 -1.03
C ILE A 115 1.77 12.13 -1.19
N LYS A 116 2.38 11.60 -0.12
CA LYS A 116 2.98 10.26 -0.14
C LYS A 116 1.96 9.20 -0.53
N ASN A 117 0.76 9.24 0.06
CA ASN A 117 -0.32 8.30 -0.25
C ASN A 117 -0.83 8.47 -1.69
N LEU A 118 -0.89 9.69 -2.19
CA LEU A 118 -1.37 9.98 -3.54
C LEU A 118 -0.37 9.51 -4.61
N VAL A 119 0.94 9.72 -4.37
CA VAL A 119 2.01 9.19 -5.22
C VAL A 119 2.03 7.66 -5.18
N ILE A 120 1.93 7.06 -3.99
CA ILE A 120 1.82 5.60 -3.83
C ILE A 120 0.59 5.08 -4.57
N SER A 121 -0.56 5.74 -4.46
CA SER A 121 -1.77 5.35 -5.18
C SER A 121 -1.62 5.46 -6.71
N GLN A 122 -0.91 6.47 -7.22
CA GLN A 122 -0.65 6.59 -8.66
C GLN A 122 0.32 5.52 -9.17
N LEU A 123 1.38 5.23 -8.40
CA LEU A 123 2.32 4.16 -8.70
C LEU A 123 1.66 2.78 -8.63
N LEU A 124 0.81 2.55 -7.64
CA LEU A 124 0.03 1.32 -7.49
C LEU A 124 -1.06 1.20 -8.57
N ASN A 125 -1.65 2.28 -9.07
CA ASN A 125 -2.59 2.22 -10.19
C ASN A 125 -1.91 1.97 -11.54
N GLN A 126 -0.63 2.31 -11.71
CA GLN A 126 0.14 1.95 -12.91
C GLN A 126 0.68 0.52 -12.85
N HIS A 127 0.82 -0.07 -11.67
CA HIS A 127 1.21 -1.46 -11.47
C HIS A 127 0.47 -2.03 -10.25
N THR A 128 -0.53 -2.88 -10.48
CA THR A 128 -1.07 -3.75 -9.42
C THR A 128 -0.67 -5.21 -9.65
N PRO A 129 -0.50 -6.03 -8.59
CA PRO A 129 0.33 -5.74 -7.41
C PRO A 129 1.03 -7.00 -6.84
N MET A 130 2.09 -6.83 -6.04
CA MET A 130 2.37 -7.76 -4.93
C MET A 130 2.91 -7.04 -3.69
N ASP A 131 2.29 -7.40 -2.57
CA ASP A 131 2.62 -7.34 -1.14
C ASP A 131 3.92 -6.69 -0.67
N ILE A 132 3.81 -5.70 0.23
CA ILE A 132 4.72 -5.53 1.38
C ILE A 132 3.91 -5.11 2.62
N ASP A 133 4.14 -5.87 3.70
CA ASP A 133 3.60 -5.79 5.05
C ASP A 133 4.00 -4.49 5.79
N PRO A 134 3.11 -3.79 6.51
CA PRO A 134 3.50 -2.66 7.35
C PRO A 134 4.01 -3.13 8.73
N GLN A 135 5.28 -2.83 9.01
CA GLN A 135 5.88 -2.93 10.34
C GLN A 135 5.17 -2.05 11.40
N SER A 136 5.34 -2.50 12.64
CA SER A 136 4.60 -2.21 13.86
C SER A 136 4.56 -0.73 14.31
N PRO A 137 3.50 -0.30 15.03
CA PRO A 137 3.35 1.07 15.52
C PRO A 137 4.25 1.36 16.73
N PRO A 138 4.84 2.57 16.86
CA PRO A 138 5.54 3.00 18.07
C PRO A 138 4.56 3.35 19.22
N PRO A 139 5.03 3.39 20.48
CA PRO A 139 4.19 3.27 21.66
C PRO A 139 3.28 4.48 21.90
N ARG A 140 2.07 4.17 22.35
CA ARG A 140 1.01 5.10 22.76
C ARG A 140 1.50 5.96 23.93
N ARG A 141 1.73 7.26 23.70
CA ARG A 141 1.88 8.24 24.79
C ARG A 141 0.51 8.58 25.36
N GLU A 142 0.46 8.63 26.68
CA GLU A 142 -0.71 8.92 27.50
C GLU A 142 -1.44 10.19 27.05
N PRO A 143 -2.79 10.22 27.13
CA PRO A 143 -3.55 11.41 26.81
C PRO A 143 -3.20 12.53 27.79
N SER A 144 -2.73 13.66 27.25
CA SER A 144 -2.71 14.94 27.96
C SER A 144 -4.10 15.24 28.54
N PRO A 145 -4.21 15.88 29.71
CA PRO A 145 -5.49 16.12 30.38
C PRO A 145 -6.43 16.85 29.41
N PRO A 146 -7.71 16.44 29.32
CA PRO A 146 -8.63 17.13 28.45
C PRO A 146 -8.73 18.58 28.91
N LYS A 147 -8.46 19.53 28.01
CA LYS A 147 -9.01 20.89 28.15
C LYS A 147 -10.50 20.69 28.40
N ALA A 148 -10.97 21.13 29.57
CA ALA A 148 -12.37 21.06 29.93
C ALA A 148 -13.17 21.68 28.78
N LYS A 149 -13.88 20.83 28.03
CA LYS A 149 -15.09 21.28 27.38
C LYS A 149 -15.95 21.90 28.50
N PRO A 150 -16.68 22.99 28.24
CA PRO A 150 -17.76 23.39 29.15
C PRO A 150 -18.55 22.12 29.47
N GLN A 151 -18.59 21.75 30.76
CA GLN A 151 -19.44 20.65 31.18
C GLN A 151 -20.86 20.99 30.71
N PRO A 152 -21.60 20.06 30.09
CA PRO A 152 -23.02 20.27 29.80
C PRO A 152 -23.81 20.12 31.12
N LYS A 153 -23.52 20.97 32.11
CA LYS A 153 -24.37 21.08 33.30
C LYS A 153 -25.66 21.85 32.97
N ASP A 154 -25.62 22.71 31.96
CA ASP A 154 -26.77 23.56 31.60
C ASP A 154 -27.81 22.83 30.72
N GLU A 155 -27.51 21.64 30.17
CA GLU A 155 -28.47 20.81 29.42
C GLU A 155 -29.19 19.76 30.30
N GLU A 156 -28.66 19.46 31.48
CA GLU A 156 -29.15 18.36 32.33
C GLU A 156 -30.50 18.66 33.00
N GLU A 157 -30.80 19.93 33.25
CA GLU A 157 -32.05 20.34 33.92
C GLU A 157 -33.29 20.27 33.03
N ASN A 158 -33.16 20.50 31.71
CA ASN A 158 -34.31 20.69 30.79
C ASN A 158 -34.72 19.47 29.93
N LEU A 159 -34.16 18.27 30.17
CA LEU A 159 -34.60 17.06 29.46
C LEU A 159 -35.94 16.53 29.99
N PRO A 160 -36.86 16.09 29.11
CA PRO A 160 -38.07 15.35 29.50
C PRO A 160 -37.77 14.18 30.45
N GLU A 161 -38.64 13.96 31.43
CA GLU A 161 -38.43 12.98 32.51
C GLU A 161 -38.22 11.56 31.98
N ASN A 162 -38.95 11.17 30.93
CA ASN A 162 -38.75 9.89 30.24
C ASN A 162 -37.33 9.74 29.67
N LYS A 163 -36.74 10.78 29.09
CA LYS A 163 -35.36 10.75 28.59
C LYS A 163 -34.32 10.66 29.70
N LYS A 164 -34.62 11.23 30.89
CA LYS A 164 -33.76 11.11 32.07
C LYS A 164 -33.77 9.67 32.60
N LEU A 165 -34.96 9.05 32.70
CA LEU A 165 -35.11 7.65 33.09
C LEU A 165 -34.42 6.71 32.10
N ALA A 166 -34.62 6.91 30.79
CA ALA A 166 -33.97 6.10 29.76
C ALA A 166 -32.42 6.17 29.82
N ARG A 167 -31.86 7.37 30.06
CA ARG A 167 -30.40 7.53 30.23
C ARG A 167 -29.87 6.82 31.48
N LYS A 168 -30.62 6.85 32.59
CA LYS A 168 -30.24 6.15 33.83
C LYS A 168 -30.25 4.64 33.62
N ALA A 169 -31.30 4.09 33.02
CA ALA A 169 -31.41 2.68 32.68
C ALA A 169 -30.27 2.24 31.74
N LYS A 170 -29.95 3.03 30.71
CA LYS A 170 -28.78 2.78 29.84
C LYS A 170 -27.47 2.72 30.63
N GLU A 171 -27.24 3.63 31.57
CA GLU A 171 -25.99 3.63 32.32
C GLU A 171 -25.87 2.40 33.25
N LEU A 172 -26.97 1.96 33.85
CA LEU A 172 -27.02 0.68 34.56
C LEU A 172 -26.72 -0.50 33.63
N GLY A 173 -27.33 -0.51 32.43
CA GLY A 173 -27.03 -1.52 31.40
C GLY A 173 -25.56 -1.51 30.96
N ASN A 174 -24.95 -0.32 30.82
CA ASN A 174 -23.53 -0.19 30.50
C ASN A 174 -22.64 -0.75 31.62
N GLN A 175 -23.03 -0.56 32.88
CA GLN A 175 -22.31 -1.09 34.04
C GLN A 175 -22.40 -2.61 34.10
N ALA A 176 -23.60 -3.18 33.94
CA ALA A 176 -23.82 -4.62 33.86
C ALA A 176 -23.04 -5.25 32.67
N TYR A 177 -23.06 -4.59 31.50
CA TYR A 177 -22.30 -5.03 30.33
C TYR A 177 -20.79 -5.07 30.60
N LYS A 178 -20.22 -4.05 31.26
CA LYS A 178 -18.79 -4.03 31.65
C LYS A 178 -18.45 -5.16 32.62
N LYS A 179 -19.38 -5.56 33.49
CA LYS A 179 -19.26 -6.70 34.40
C LYS A 179 -19.50 -8.06 33.72
N LYS A 180 -19.91 -8.06 32.43
CA LYS A 180 -20.35 -9.24 31.66
C LYS A 180 -21.62 -9.91 32.21
N GLU A 181 -22.43 -9.16 32.95
CA GLU A 181 -23.78 -9.55 33.40
C GLU A 181 -24.76 -9.26 32.24
N PHE A 182 -24.75 -10.12 31.22
CA PHE A 182 -25.40 -9.83 29.94
C PHE A 182 -26.93 -9.83 30.03
N GLU A 183 -27.52 -10.72 30.84
CA GLU A 183 -28.96 -10.79 31.04
C GLU A 183 -29.49 -9.52 31.74
N GLU A 184 -28.79 -9.05 32.77
CA GLU A 184 -29.10 -7.81 33.49
C GLU A 184 -28.90 -6.58 32.60
N ALA A 185 -27.84 -6.57 31.77
CA ALA A 185 -27.62 -5.51 30.79
C ALA A 185 -28.78 -5.43 29.77
N ILE A 186 -29.26 -6.58 29.27
CA ILE A 186 -30.41 -6.63 28.35
C ILE A 186 -31.67 -6.09 29.02
N GLN A 187 -31.93 -6.44 30.29
CA GLN A 187 -33.07 -5.92 31.03
C GLN A 187 -33.04 -4.39 31.12
N HIS A 188 -31.92 -3.81 31.54
CA HIS A 188 -31.78 -2.36 31.66
C HIS A 188 -31.81 -1.62 30.33
N TYR A 189 -31.33 -2.22 29.23
CA TYR A 189 -31.48 -1.61 27.91
C TYR A 189 -32.92 -1.69 27.38
N ASN A 190 -33.66 -2.76 27.69
CA ASN A 190 -35.09 -2.84 27.37
C ASN A 190 -35.91 -1.83 28.18
N GLU A 191 -35.60 -1.64 29.47
CA GLU A 191 -36.18 -0.59 30.31
C GLU A 191 -35.91 0.81 29.72
N ALA A 192 -34.70 1.05 29.18
CA ALA A 192 -34.40 2.30 28.49
C ALA A 192 -35.27 2.51 27.22
N LEU A 193 -35.55 1.43 26.49
CA LEU A 193 -36.42 1.45 25.30
C LEU A 193 -37.88 1.71 25.62
N GLU A 194 -38.39 1.26 26.78
CA GLU A 194 -39.75 1.56 27.22
C GLU A 194 -39.96 3.07 27.46
N HIS A 195 -38.91 3.77 27.89
CA HIS A 195 -38.96 5.20 28.17
C HIS A 195 -38.65 6.09 26.96
N ASP A 196 -37.74 5.66 26.07
CA ASP A 196 -37.36 6.41 24.87
C ASP A 196 -37.01 5.46 23.69
N PRO A 197 -38.02 4.96 22.95
CA PRO A 197 -37.79 4.01 21.85
C PRO A 197 -37.15 4.66 20.60
N ALA A 198 -37.02 5.99 20.57
CA ALA A 198 -36.49 6.72 19.40
C ALA A 198 -34.96 6.78 19.36
N ASP A 199 -34.26 6.42 20.44
CA ASP A 199 -32.80 6.50 20.50
C ASP A 199 -32.15 5.20 20.00
N ILE A 200 -31.44 5.32 18.87
CA ILE A 200 -30.63 4.26 18.24
C ILE A 200 -29.63 3.60 19.20
N THR A 201 -29.13 4.31 20.21
CA THR A 201 -28.04 3.85 21.06
C THR A 201 -28.42 2.63 21.89
N TYR A 202 -29.69 2.50 22.32
CA TYR A 202 -30.15 1.36 23.11
C TYR A 202 -30.17 0.06 22.28
N TYR A 203 -30.71 0.10 21.06
CA TYR A 203 -30.66 -1.02 20.12
C TYR A 203 -29.23 -1.40 19.74
N SER A 204 -28.36 -0.40 19.54
CA SER A 204 -26.94 -0.61 19.27
C SER A 204 -26.22 -1.28 20.45
N ASN A 205 -26.56 -0.91 21.69
CA ASN A 205 -26.01 -1.53 22.89
C ASN A 205 -26.52 -2.96 23.08
N LEU A 206 -27.81 -3.23 22.89
CA LEU A 206 -28.37 -4.59 22.87
C LEU A 206 -27.67 -5.47 21.83
N ALA A 207 -27.45 -4.95 20.63
CA ALA A 207 -26.71 -5.67 19.61
C ALA A 207 -25.27 -6.00 20.05
N ALA A 208 -24.61 -5.11 20.79
CA ALA A 208 -23.29 -5.39 21.35
C ALA A 208 -23.33 -6.52 22.39
N VAL A 209 -24.37 -6.61 23.21
CA VAL A 209 -24.57 -7.74 24.14
C VAL A 209 -24.72 -9.06 23.39
N TYR A 210 -25.62 -9.10 22.40
CA TYR A 210 -25.83 -10.32 21.60
C TYR A 210 -24.58 -10.72 20.81
N PHE A 211 -23.76 -9.76 20.38
CA PHE A 211 -22.49 -10.04 19.74
C PHE A 211 -21.52 -10.77 20.69
N GLU A 212 -21.39 -10.30 21.93
CA GLU A 212 -20.54 -10.94 22.96
C GLU A 212 -21.06 -12.32 23.37
N GLN A 213 -22.38 -12.51 23.41
CA GLN A 213 -23.02 -13.81 23.63
C GLN A 213 -22.89 -14.78 22.43
N LYS A 214 -22.24 -14.36 21.33
CA LYS A 214 -22.12 -15.11 20.05
C LYS A 214 -23.47 -15.38 19.37
N GLU A 215 -24.50 -14.66 19.77
CA GLU A 215 -25.83 -14.69 19.17
C GLU A 215 -25.89 -13.77 17.94
N TYR A 216 -25.08 -14.08 16.92
CA TYR A 216 -24.84 -13.18 15.78
C TYR A 216 -26.10 -12.83 15.00
N LYS A 217 -27.05 -13.76 14.85
CA LYS A 217 -28.33 -13.50 14.18
C LYS A 217 -29.19 -12.47 14.94
N LYS A 218 -29.24 -12.57 16.27
CA LYS A 218 -29.94 -11.58 17.11
C LYS A 218 -29.23 -10.23 17.08
N CYS A 219 -27.89 -10.23 17.12
CA CYS A 219 -27.09 -9.02 16.95
C CYS A 219 -27.41 -8.28 15.65
N ILE A 220 -27.47 -9.00 14.52
CA ILE A 220 -27.81 -8.44 13.21
C ILE A 220 -29.21 -7.82 13.24
N SER A 221 -30.21 -8.57 13.72
CA SER A 221 -31.59 -8.08 13.81
C SER A 221 -31.70 -6.81 14.66
N GLN A 222 -31.00 -6.73 15.80
CA GLN A 222 -31.00 -5.52 16.63
C GLN A 222 -30.28 -4.35 15.97
N CYS A 223 -29.21 -4.59 15.21
CA CYS A 223 -28.55 -3.53 14.44
C CYS A 223 -29.43 -3.03 13.29
N GLU A 224 -30.16 -3.91 12.61
CA GLU A 224 -31.09 -3.52 11.55
C GLU A 224 -32.21 -2.62 12.09
N LYS A 225 -32.80 -3.00 13.24
CA LYS A 225 -33.74 -2.13 13.99
C LYS A 225 -33.10 -0.80 14.40
N ALA A 226 -31.86 -0.83 14.88
CA ALA A 226 -31.12 0.39 15.24
C ALA A 226 -31.00 1.34 14.02
N ILE A 227 -30.71 0.80 12.84
CA ILE A 227 -30.57 1.58 11.61
C ILE A 227 -31.91 2.16 11.16
N GLU A 228 -32.99 1.37 11.21
CA GLU A 228 -34.34 1.81 10.87
C GLU A 228 -34.78 2.99 11.75
N ILE A 229 -34.77 2.80 13.08
CA ILE A 229 -35.10 3.85 14.06
C ILE A 229 -34.15 5.05 13.93
N GLY A 230 -32.87 4.80 13.70
CA GLY A 230 -31.88 5.86 13.50
C GLY A 230 -32.16 6.72 12.27
N ARG A 231 -32.62 6.12 11.16
CA ARG A 231 -32.98 6.86 9.94
C ARG A 231 -34.27 7.64 10.11
N GLU A 232 -35.29 7.02 10.73
CA GLU A 232 -36.57 7.68 11.03
C GLU A 232 -36.38 8.92 11.92
N ASN A 233 -35.53 8.80 12.94
CA ASN A 233 -35.28 9.87 13.92
C ASN A 233 -34.09 10.76 13.57
N ARG A 234 -33.53 10.64 12.35
CA ARG A 234 -32.39 11.45 11.84
C ARG A 234 -31.18 11.46 12.79
N ALA A 235 -30.85 10.29 13.34
CA ALA A 235 -29.69 10.09 14.19
C ALA A 235 -28.37 10.38 13.44
N ASP A 236 -27.30 10.66 14.20
CA ASP A 236 -25.97 10.91 13.63
C ASP A 236 -25.53 9.71 12.76
N PHE A 237 -25.13 10.00 11.51
CA PHE A 237 -24.63 9.02 10.55
C PHE A 237 -23.50 8.13 11.12
N LYS A 238 -22.73 8.62 12.09
CA LYS A 238 -21.71 7.83 12.81
C LYS A 238 -22.32 6.66 13.59
N LEU A 239 -23.50 6.84 14.17
CA LEU A 239 -24.19 5.78 14.94
C LEU A 239 -24.76 4.72 13.99
N ILE A 240 -25.30 5.15 12.85
CA ILE A 240 -25.77 4.27 11.78
C ILE A 240 -24.59 3.48 11.19
N ALA A 241 -23.47 4.15 10.90
CA ALA A 241 -22.25 3.50 10.41
C ALA A 241 -21.69 2.47 11.42
N LYS A 242 -21.75 2.76 12.73
CA LYS A 242 -21.38 1.80 13.78
C LYS A 242 -22.28 0.57 13.78
N ALA A 243 -23.59 0.74 13.60
CA ALA A 243 -24.52 -0.38 13.50
C ALA A 243 -24.22 -1.26 12.27
N PHE A 244 -24.00 -0.66 11.09
CA PHE A 244 -23.55 -1.40 9.91
C PHE A 244 -22.22 -2.12 10.11
N THR A 245 -21.25 -1.47 10.77
CA THR A 245 -19.95 -2.09 11.09
C THR A 245 -20.14 -3.31 11.99
N ARG A 246 -21.04 -3.25 12.97
CA ARG A 246 -21.35 -4.38 13.85
C ARG A 246 -22.02 -5.53 13.10
N ILE A 247 -22.92 -5.24 12.15
CA ILE A 247 -23.47 -6.26 11.24
C ILE A 247 -22.35 -6.92 10.43
N GLY A 248 -21.45 -6.13 9.84
CA GLY A 248 -20.28 -6.65 9.11
C GLY A 248 -19.40 -7.54 9.98
N ASN A 249 -19.17 -7.16 11.24
CA ASN A 249 -18.43 -7.97 12.23
C ASN A 249 -19.16 -9.28 12.55
N ALA A 250 -20.49 -9.27 12.65
CA ALA A 250 -21.28 -10.47 12.90
C ALA A 250 -21.20 -11.44 11.72
N TYR A 251 -21.34 -10.97 10.48
CA TYR A 251 -21.13 -11.79 9.29
C TYR A 251 -19.69 -12.30 9.15
N LYS A 252 -18.69 -11.47 9.52
CA LYS A 252 -17.28 -11.90 9.61
C LYS A 252 -17.09 -13.09 10.56
N LYS A 253 -17.86 -13.16 11.65
CA LYS A 253 -17.85 -14.29 12.60
C LYS A 253 -18.63 -15.51 12.12
N LEU A 254 -19.61 -15.32 11.24
CA LEU A 254 -20.37 -16.38 10.57
C LEU A 254 -19.65 -16.91 9.32
N GLU A 255 -18.48 -16.37 8.97
CA GLU A 255 -17.71 -16.68 7.75
C GLU A 255 -18.49 -16.42 6.44
N ASP A 256 -19.52 -15.58 6.51
CA ASP A 256 -20.25 -15.08 5.35
C ASP A 256 -19.58 -13.81 4.85
N TRP A 257 -18.51 -13.99 4.09
CA TRP A 257 -17.66 -12.88 3.62
C TRP A 257 -18.40 -11.94 2.66
N GLY A 258 -19.34 -12.46 1.86
CA GLY A 258 -20.12 -11.67 0.91
C GLY A 258 -21.02 -10.66 1.61
N ASN A 259 -21.78 -11.10 2.61
CA ASN A 259 -22.58 -10.20 3.42
C ASN A 259 -21.70 -9.27 4.28
N ALA A 260 -20.59 -9.78 4.85
CA ALA A 260 -19.66 -8.93 5.59
C ALA A 260 -19.13 -7.76 4.75
N LYS A 261 -18.68 -8.02 3.52
CA LYS A 261 -18.24 -7.00 2.57
C LYS A 261 -19.32 -5.95 2.32
N THR A 262 -20.53 -6.41 1.95
CA THR A 262 -21.67 -5.55 1.65
C THR A 262 -21.98 -4.58 2.81
N TYR A 263 -21.93 -5.07 4.05
CA TYR A 263 -22.23 -4.25 5.22
C TYR A 263 -21.08 -3.31 5.62
N TYR A 264 -19.82 -3.68 5.40
CA TYR A 264 -18.71 -2.73 5.55
C TYR A 264 -18.73 -1.62 4.48
N GLU A 265 -19.11 -1.93 3.24
CA GLU A 265 -19.31 -0.91 2.19
C GLU A 265 -20.44 0.05 2.56
N LYS A 266 -21.58 -0.47 3.07
CA LYS A 266 -22.66 0.36 3.62
C LYS A 266 -22.16 1.24 4.76
N ALA A 267 -21.42 0.70 5.73
CA ALA A 267 -20.83 1.49 6.81
C ALA A 267 -19.91 2.62 6.29
N MET A 268 -19.11 2.34 5.27
CA MET A 268 -18.22 3.33 4.64
C MET A 268 -18.97 4.43 3.89
N SER A 269 -20.11 4.10 3.30
CA SER A 269 -20.98 5.08 2.63
C SER A 269 -21.64 6.05 3.63
N GLU A 270 -21.97 5.58 4.83
CA GLU A 270 -22.54 6.40 5.91
C GLU A 270 -21.48 7.26 6.61
N HIS A 271 -20.36 6.65 7.02
CA HIS A 271 -19.24 7.37 7.65
C HIS A 271 -17.92 6.63 7.47
N ARG A 272 -17.05 7.20 6.62
CA ARG A 272 -15.74 6.63 6.30
C ARG A 272 -14.80 6.64 7.51
N THR A 273 -14.35 5.45 7.92
CA THR A 273 -13.35 5.29 9.00
C THR A 273 -12.16 4.45 8.54
N PRO A 274 -10.94 4.71 9.06
CA PRO A 274 -9.78 3.88 8.77
C PRO A 274 -9.98 2.41 9.18
N GLU A 275 -10.65 2.17 10.31
CA GLU A 275 -10.95 0.83 10.84
C GLU A 275 -11.79 0.01 9.86
N VAL A 276 -12.89 0.57 9.35
CA VAL A 276 -13.75 -0.15 8.39
C VAL A 276 -13.02 -0.35 7.07
N LYS A 277 -12.18 0.61 6.63
CA LYS A 277 -11.33 0.43 5.45
C LYS A 277 -10.38 -0.76 5.59
N THR A 278 -9.75 -0.92 6.75
CA THR A 278 -8.88 -2.07 7.02
C THR A 278 -9.66 -3.39 7.05
N LEU A 279 -10.82 -3.41 7.71
CA LEU A 279 -11.69 -4.59 7.75
C LEU A 279 -12.17 -4.99 6.35
N LEU A 280 -12.57 -4.03 5.51
CA LEU A 280 -12.98 -4.30 4.14
C LEU A 280 -11.84 -4.93 3.33
N SER A 281 -10.62 -4.39 3.43
CA SER A 281 -9.46 -4.94 2.74
C SER A 281 -9.11 -6.36 3.19
N GLU A 282 -9.26 -6.69 4.47
CA GLU A 282 -9.07 -8.06 4.98
C GLU A 282 -10.10 -9.03 4.39
N ILE A 283 -11.37 -8.62 4.33
CA ILE A 283 -12.47 -9.44 3.81
C ILE A 283 -12.30 -9.67 2.31
N GLU A 284 -11.95 -8.65 1.55
CA GLU A 284 -11.67 -8.78 0.12
C GLU A 284 -10.52 -9.75 -0.15
N LYS A 285 -9.47 -9.72 0.67
CA LYS A 285 -8.36 -10.68 0.58
C LYS A 285 -8.84 -12.11 0.83
N LYS A 286 -9.70 -12.32 1.85
CA LYS A 286 -10.27 -13.64 2.15
C LYS A 286 -11.18 -14.16 1.04
N ILE A 287 -12.09 -13.32 0.52
CA ILE A 287 -12.96 -13.67 -0.61
C ILE A 287 -12.12 -14.12 -1.79
N LYS A 288 -11.10 -13.34 -2.15
CA LYS A 288 -10.21 -13.65 -3.27
C LYS A 288 -9.42 -14.94 -3.05
N GLU A 289 -9.04 -15.24 -1.80
CA GLU A 289 -8.35 -16.48 -1.46
C GLU A 289 -9.27 -17.70 -1.58
N GLU A 290 -10.52 -17.60 -1.13
CA GLU A 290 -11.52 -18.67 -1.28
C GLU A 290 -11.90 -18.89 -2.74
N GLU A 291 -12.14 -17.81 -3.50
CA GLU A 291 -12.37 -17.87 -4.94
C GLU A 291 -11.19 -18.54 -5.65
N ARG A 292 -9.95 -18.17 -5.31
CA ARG A 292 -8.75 -18.81 -5.87
C ARG A 292 -8.73 -20.30 -5.55
N LYS A 293 -8.96 -20.70 -4.30
CA LYS A 293 -8.98 -22.12 -3.89
C LYS A 293 -10.09 -22.91 -4.59
N ALA A 294 -11.29 -22.33 -4.70
CA ALA A 294 -12.42 -22.93 -5.41
C ALA A 294 -12.16 -23.05 -6.92
N TYR A 295 -11.29 -22.20 -7.47
CA TYR A 295 -10.90 -22.24 -8.88
C TYR A 295 -9.84 -23.30 -9.22
N ILE A 296 -9.22 -23.92 -8.21
CA ILE A 296 -8.19 -24.95 -8.41
C ILE A 296 -8.87 -26.22 -8.91
N ASP A 297 -8.52 -26.63 -10.13
CA ASP A 297 -9.03 -27.83 -10.80
C ASP A 297 -7.91 -28.40 -11.68
N PRO A 298 -7.09 -29.35 -11.16
CA PRO A 298 -5.95 -29.89 -11.88
C PRO A 298 -6.31 -30.58 -13.20
N ALA A 299 -7.49 -31.20 -13.29
CA ALA A 299 -7.93 -31.88 -14.51
C ALA A 299 -8.24 -30.86 -15.62
N LYS A 300 -8.95 -29.78 -15.27
CA LYS A 300 -9.20 -28.67 -16.19
C LYS A 300 -7.94 -27.86 -16.52
N ALA A 301 -6.97 -27.80 -15.60
CA ALA A 301 -5.68 -27.20 -15.88
C ALA A 301 -4.92 -27.99 -16.97
N GLU A 302 -4.96 -29.32 -16.90
CA GLU A 302 -4.35 -30.21 -17.89
C GLU A 302 -5.00 -30.04 -19.28
N GLU A 303 -6.32 -29.92 -19.36
CA GLU A 303 -7.05 -29.65 -20.61
C GLU A 303 -6.60 -28.32 -21.25
N GLU A 304 -6.54 -27.24 -20.46
CA GLU A 304 -6.08 -25.93 -20.93
C GLU A 304 -4.60 -25.95 -21.34
N LYS A 305 -3.77 -26.71 -20.63
CA LYS A 305 -2.37 -26.92 -21.00
C LYS A 305 -2.25 -27.59 -22.37
N GLU A 306 -3.05 -28.61 -22.66
CA GLU A 306 -3.01 -29.28 -23.97
C GLU A 306 -3.48 -28.36 -25.11
N LYS A 307 -4.53 -27.55 -24.90
CA LYS A 307 -4.91 -26.49 -25.86
C LYS A 307 -3.77 -25.51 -26.11
N GLY A 308 -3.08 -25.09 -25.04
CA GLY A 308 -1.87 -24.27 -25.13
C GLY A 308 -0.76 -24.93 -25.94
N ASN A 309 -0.53 -26.24 -25.74
CA ASN A 309 0.48 -27.02 -26.48
C ASN A 309 0.16 -27.09 -27.97
N GLU A 310 -1.10 -27.26 -28.34
CA GLU A 310 -1.54 -27.28 -29.74
C GLU A 310 -1.29 -25.93 -30.43
N LEU A 311 -1.64 -24.82 -29.75
CA LEU A 311 -1.42 -23.48 -30.27
C LEU A 311 0.07 -23.13 -30.37
N PHE A 312 0.87 -23.57 -29.39
CA PHE A 312 2.33 -23.44 -29.44
C PHE A 312 2.92 -24.14 -30.67
N LYS A 313 2.46 -25.36 -30.98
CA LYS A 313 2.87 -26.11 -32.18
C LYS A 313 2.45 -25.40 -33.48
N LYS A 314 1.30 -24.72 -33.47
CA LYS A 314 0.81 -23.89 -34.60
C LYS A 314 1.55 -22.55 -34.73
N GLY A 315 2.38 -22.18 -33.75
CA GLY A 315 3.09 -20.89 -33.73
C GLY A 315 2.28 -19.72 -33.18
N ASP A 316 1.03 -19.94 -32.73
CA ASP A 316 0.24 -18.89 -32.07
C ASP A 316 0.60 -18.81 -30.58
N TYR A 317 1.74 -18.21 -30.31
CA TYR A 317 2.26 -18.04 -28.95
C TYR A 317 1.40 -17.11 -28.10
N SER A 318 0.71 -16.15 -28.73
CA SER A 318 -0.10 -15.15 -28.02
C SER A 318 -1.34 -15.77 -27.38
N THR A 319 -2.03 -16.64 -28.12
CA THR A 319 -3.19 -17.37 -27.61
C THR A 319 -2.75 -18.52 -26.71
N ALA A 320 -1.62 -19.18 -27.00
CA ALA A 320 -1.05 -20.21 -26.11
C ALA A 320 -0.79 -19.65 -24.69
N ILE A 321 -0.28 -18.42 -24.58
CA ILE A 321 -0.08 -17.75 -23.27
C ILE A 321 -1.40 -17.61 -22.50
N LYS A 322 -2.52 -17.34 -23.19
CA LYS A 322 -3.84 -17.22 -22.53
C LYS A 322 -4.24 -18.56 -21.91
N HIS A 323 -4.12 -19.64 -22.67
CA HIS A 323 -4.43 -21.00 -22.19
C HIS A 323 -3.49 -21.46 -21.08
N TYR A 324 -2.18 -21.22 -21.18
CA TYR A 324 -1.27 -21.54 -20.08
C TYR A 324 -1.50 -20.69 -18.83
N SER A 325 -1.87 -19.41 -18.99
CA SER A 325 -2.20 -18.55 -17.85
C SER A 325 -3.48 -19.01 -17.14
N GLU A 326 -4.45 -19.48 -17.91
CA GLU A 326 -5.66 -20.09 -17.39
C GLU A 326 -5.38 -21.43 -16.67
N ALA A 327 -4.54 -22.28 -17.27
CA ALA A 327 -4.06 -23.50 -16.63
C ALA A 327 -3.34 -23.21 -15.29
N ILE A 328 -2.50 -22.17 -15.23
CA ILE A 328 -1.80 -21.76 -14.00
C ILE A 328 -2.78 -21.29 -12.92
N LYS A 329 -3.88 -20.61 -13.28
CA LYS A 329 -4.89 -20.24 -12.28
C LYS A 329 -5.56 -21.47 -11.66
N ARG A 330 -5.78 -22.51 -12.46
CA ARG A 330 -6.42 -23.77 -12.06
C ARG A 330 -5.47 -24.75 -11.38
N ASN A 331 -4.17 -24.68 -11.66
CA ASN A 331 -3.14 -25.47 -10.99
C ASN A 331 -1.85 -24.64 -10.84
N PRO A 332 -1.77 -23.77 -9.83
CA PRO A 332 -0.65 -22.83 -9.67
C PRO A 332 0.65 -23.50 -9.23
N ASP A 333 0.61 -24.78 -8.85
CA ASP A 333 1.75 -25.51 -8.27
C ASP A 333 2.46 -26.42 -9.29
N ASP A 334 1.99 -26.48 -10.54
CA ASP A 334 2.64 -27.26 -11.59
C ASP A 334 3.73 -26.46 -12.33
N PRO A 335 5.03 -26.76 -12.13
CA PRO A 335 6.13 -26.04 -12.77
C PRO A 335 6.13 -26.16 -14.30
N ARG A 336 5.50 -27.21 -14.87
CA ARG A 336 5.44 -27.41 -16.32
C ARG A 336 4.67 -26.29 -17.02
N LEU A 337 3.62 -25.77 -16.38
CA LEU A 337 2.78 -24.71 -16.94
C LEU A 337 3.55 -23.40 -17.10
N TYR A 338 4.33 -23.03 -16.09
CA TYR A 338 5.21 -21.85 -16.13
C TYR A 338 6.31 -22.04 -17.18
N SER A 339 6.94 -23.22 -17.25
CA SER A 339 7.96 -23.49 -18.29
C SER A 339 7.40 -23.40 -19.71
N ASN A 340 6.18 -23.88 -19.92
CA ASN A 340 5.53 -23.80 -21.23
C ASN A 340 5.16 -22.34 -21.61
N ARG A 341 4.67 -21.56 -20.64
CA ARG A 341 4.41 -20.13 -20.85
C ARG A 341 5.70 -19.32 -21.06
N ALA A 342 6.76 -19.61 -20.31
CA ALA A 342 8.10 -19.05 -20.51
C ALA A 342 8.64 -19.34 -21.93
N ALA A 343 8.37 -20.53 -22.47
CA ALA A 343 8.73 -20.86 -23.86
C ALA A 343 8.02 -19.94 -24.86
N CYS A 344 6.73 -19.64 -24.63
CA CYS A 344 5.98 -18.69 -25.47
C CYS A 344 6.55 -17.27 -25.37
N TYR A 345 6.82 -16.79 -24.15
CA TYR A 345 7.44 -15.48 -23.95
C TYR A 345 8.82 -15.37 -24.61
N THR A 346 9.61 -16.44 -24.58
CA THR A 346 10.90 -16.50 -25.28
C THR A 346 10.72 -16.31 -26.79
N LYS A 347 9.71 -16.95 -27.39
CA LYS A 347 9.40 -16.82 -28.82
C LYS A 347 8.90 -15.44 -29.21
N LEU A 348 8.25 -14.74 -28.29
CA LEU A 348 7.75 -13.38 -28.47
C LEU A 348 8.75 -12.29 -28.01
N ALA A 349 9.97 -12.67 -27.61
CA ALA A 349 10.98 -11.79 -27.03
C ALA A 349 10.51 -10.99 -25.78
N ALA A 350 9.47 -11.48 -25.09
CA ALA A 350 8.98 -10.93 -23.82
C ALA A 350 9.80 -11.48 -22.65
N PHE A 351 11.11 -11.24 -22.68
CA PHE A 351 12.09 -11.92 -21.83
C PHE A 351 11.86 -11.72 -20.33
N ASP A 352 11.48 -10.52 -19.89
CA ASP A 352 11.24 -10.23 -18.46
C ASP A 352 10.11 -11.08 -17.86
N LEU A 353 9.03 -11.31 -18.63
CA LEU A 353 7.92 -12.17 -18.21
C LEU A 353 8.34 -13.64 -18.20
N GLY A 354 9.14 -14.06 -19.18
CA GLY A 354 9.70 -15.41 -19.23
C GLY A 354 10.63 -15.72 -18.07
N LEU A 355 11.48 -14.76 -17.65
CA LEU A 355 12.37 -14.93 -16.49
C LEU A 355 11.57 -15.13 -15.19
N LYS A 356 10.50 -14.34 -14.98
CA LYS A 356 9.61 -14.51 -13.82
C LYS A 356 8.99 -15.92 -13.78
N ASP A 357 8.55 -16.44 -14.93
CA ASP A 357 8.03 -17.80 -15.02
C ASP A 357 9.11 -18.85 -14.75
N CYS A 358 10.35 -18.64 -15.20
CA CYS A 358 11.46 -19.54 -14.91
C CYS A 358 11.82 -19.54 -13.41
N ASP A 359 11.83 -18.37 -12.77
CA ASP A 359 12.06 -18.26 -11.34
C ASP A 359 10.94 -18.95 -10.53
N MET A 360 9.70 -18.85 -11.01
CA MET A 360 8.59 -19.59 -10.40
C MET A 360 8.72 -21.11 -10.60
N CYS A 361 9.19 -21.58 -11.76
CA CYS A 361 9.49 -23.00 -11.97
C CYS A 361 10.47 -23.52 -10.92
N VAL A 362 11.58 -22.81 -10.73
CA VAL A 362 12.65 -23.18 -9.77
C VAL A 362 12.14 -23.09 -8.33
N LYS A 363 11.28 -22.12 -8.02
CA LYS A 363 10.65 -21.99 -6.70
C LYS A 363 9.68 -23.14 -6.39
N LEU A 364 8.95 -23.63 -7.38
CA LEU A 364 8.00 -24.73 -7.23
C LEU A 364 8.70 -26.09 -7.15
N ASP A 365 9.71 -26.29 -7.98
CA ASP A 365 10.52 -27.51 -8.00
C ASP A 365 11.96 -27.17 -8.40
N GLU A 366 12.85 -27.15 -7.40
CA GLU A 366 14.27 -26.87 -7.59
C GLU A 366 14.98 -27.91 -8.47
N LYS A 367 14.42 -29.12 -8.62
CA LYS A 367 14.96 -30.18 -9.48
C LYS A 367 14.37 -30.15 -10.89
N PHE A 368 13.48 -29.21 -11.19
CA PHE A 368 12.86 -29.10 -12.51
C PHE A 368 13.83 -28.46 -13.52
N ILE A 369 14.65 -29.31 -14.14
CA ILE A 369 15.73 -28.96 -15.09
C ILE A 369 15.25 -27.99 -16.19
N LYS A 370 14.04 -28.20 -16.72
CA LYS A 370 13.49 -27.35 -17.79
C LYS A 370 13.37 -25.88 -17.39
N GLY A 371 13.13 -25.56 -16.11
CA GLY A 371 13.10 -24.18 -15.61
C GLY A 371 14.45 -23.46 -15.83
N TYR A 372 15.55 -24.12 -15.48
CA TYR A 372 16.90 -23.59 -15.67
C TYR A 372 17.30 -23.49 -17.14
N ILE A 373 16.95 -24.49 -17.95
CA ILE A 373 17.20 -24.46 -19.40
C ILE A 373 16.45 -23.30 -20.07
N ARG A 374 15.17 -23.08 -19.72
CA ARG A 374 14.38 -21.95 -20.23
C ARG A 374 14.99 -20.62 -19.80
N LYS A 375 15.43 -20.50 -18.55
CA LYS A 375 16.14 -19.32 -18.03
C LYS A 375 17.41 -19.04 -18.82
N GLY A 376 18.23 -20.06 -19.08
CA GLY A 376 19.43 -19.96 -19.90
C GLY A 376 19.13 -19.45 -21.30
N LYS A 377 18.11 -19.99 -21.97
CA LYS A 377 17.71 -19.56 -23.32
C LYS A 377 17.24 -18.11 -23.39
N ILE A 378 16.48 -17.68 -22.39
CA ILE A 378 16.02 -16.29 -22.30
C ILE A 378 17.21 -15.36 -22.08
N LEU A 379 18.12 -15.70 -21.16
CA LEU A 379 19.32 -14.90 -20.89
C LEU A 379 20.25 -14.83 -22.11
N GLN A 380 20.37 -15.92 -22.89
CA GLN A 380 21.04 -15.91 -24.19
C GLN A 380 20.39 -14.92 -25.16
N GLY A 381 19.04 -14.93 -25.25
CA GLY A 381 18.29 -13.98 -26.06
C GLY A 381 18.49 -12.51 -25.65
N MET A 382 18.72 -12.27 -24.35
CA MET A 382 19.07 -10.96 -23.78
C MET A 382 20.57 -10.62 -23.89
N GLN A 383 21.39 -11.46 -24.54
CA GLN A 383 22.85 -11.33 -24.63
C GLN A 383 23.59 -11.35 -23.28
N GLN A 384 22.96 -11.86 -22.22
CA GLN A 384 23.57 -12.02 -20.89
C GLN A 384 24.27 -13.38 -20.78
N GLN A 385 25.34 -13.57 -21.57
CA GLN A 385 25.99 -14.87 -21.76
C GLN A 385 26.52 -15.50 -20.45
N SER A 386 27.11 -14.71 -19.55
CA SER A 386 27.63 -15.20 -18.27
C SER A 386 26.53 -15.74 -17.36
N LYS A 387 25.42 -15.00 -17.22
CA LYS A 387 24.26 -15.45 -16.45
C LYS A 387 23.57 -16.64 -17.10
N ALA A 388 23.53 -16.69 -18.43
CA ALA A 388 23.00 -17.83 -19.16
C ALA A 388 23.84 -19.10 -18.90
N ALA A 389 25.18 -18.99 -18.95
CA ALA A 389 26.08 -20.10 -18.60
C ALA A 389 25.83 -20.59 -17.17
N ALA A 390 25.69 -19.69 -16.19
CA ALA A 390 25.37 -20.05 -14.82
C ALA A 390 24.01 -20.77 -14.70
N ALA A 391 22.98 -20.34 -15.44
CA ALA A 391 21.69 -21.02 -15.46
C ALA A 391 21.79 -22.44 -16.06
N TYR A 392 22.56 -22.62 -17.15
CA TYR A 392 22.80 -23.95 -17.71
C TYR A 392 23.65 -24.83 -16.80
N GLN A 393 24.64 -24.26 -16.09
CA GLN A 393 25.42 -25.00 -15.12
C GLN A 393 24.52 -25.58 -14.02
N LYS A 394 23.58 -24.79 -13.49
CA LYS A 394 22.59 -25.29 -12.52
C LYS A 394 21.72 -26.42 -13.09
N ALA A 395 21.40 -26.38 -14.38
CA ALA A 395 20.70 -27.49 -15.04
C ALA A 395 21.57 -28.76 -15.11
N LEU A 396 22.87 -28.61 -15.38
CA LEU A 396 23.86 -29.69 -15.44
C LEU A 396 24.21 -30.27 -14.07
N ASP A 397 24.16 -29.45 -13.02
CA ASP A 397 24.34 -29.92 -11.64
C ASP A 397 23.20 -30.91 -11.24
N ILE A 398 22.02 -30.77 -11.85
CA ILE A 398 20.89 -31.69 -11.65
C ILE A 398 20.98 -32.89 -12.60
N ASP A 399 21.26 -32.66 -13.89
CA ASP A 399 21.46 -33.72 -14.91
C ASP A 399 22.69 -33.42 -15.77
N PRO A 400 23.85 -34.02 -15.45
CA PRO A 400 25.11 -33.77 -16.16
C PRO A 400 25.09 -34.17 -17.64
N ASN A 401 24.17 -35.05 -18.04
CA ASN A 401 24.09 -35.58 -19.41
C ASN A 401 23.01 -34.87 -20.25
N ASN A 402 22.40 -33.81 -19.73
CA ASN A 402 21.37 -33.09 -20.45
C ASN A 402 21.94 -32.38 -21.69
N ALA A 403 21.62 -32.88 -22.88
CA ALA A 403 22.17 -32.39 -24.14
C ALA A 403 21.89 -30.89 -24.38
N GLU A 404 20.67 -30.43 -24.07
CA GLU A 404 20.24 -29.05 -24.28
C GLU A 404 20.98 -28.08 -23.33
N ALA A 405 21.20 -28.50 -22.08
CA ALA A 405 21.99 -27.71 -21.12
C ALA A 405 23.49 -27.72 -21.47
N LEU A 406 24.04 -28.86 -21.90
CA LEU A 406 25.45 -28.97 -22.32
C LEU A 406 25.75 -28.08 -23.53
N GLU A 407 24.88 -28.10 -24.55
CA GLU A 407 25.00 -27.26 -25.73
C GLU A 407 24.87 -25.78 -25.38
N GLY A 408 23.86 -25.43 -24.57
CA GLY A 408 23.65 -24.06 -24.09
C GLY A 408 24.87 -23.53 -23.32
N TYR A 409 25.39 -24.33 -22.38
CA TYR A 409 26.58 -23.98 -21.60
C TYR A 409 27.82 -23.77 -22.48
N ARG A 410 28.10 -24.70 -23.41
CA ARG A 410 29.22 -24.58 -24.37
C ARG A 410 29.11 -23.33 -25.23
N THR A 411 27.91 -23.05 -25.73
CA THR A 411 27.66 -21.87 -26.58
C THR A 411 27.90 -20.58 -25.81
N CYS A 412 27.37 -20.46 -24.59
CA CYS A 412 27.55 -19.29 -23.74
C CYS A 412 29.03 -19.09 -23.34
N THR A 413 29.74 -20.17 -23.00
CA THR A 413 31.14 -20.10 -22.57
C THR A 413 32.07 -19.70 -23.72
N VAL A 414 31.85 -20.21 -24.94
CA VAL A 414 32.57 -19.75 -26.15
C VAL A 414 32.27 -18.27 -26.43
N ALA A 415 31.02 -17.84 -26.35
CA ALA A 415 30.66 -16.43 -26.53
C ALA A 415 31.33 -15.52 -25.50
N CYS A 416 31.39 -15.93 -24.22
CA CYS A 416 32.11 -15.22 -23.16
C CYS A 416 33.63 -15.17 -23.41
N HIS A 417 34.19 -16.21 -24.04
CA HIS A 417 35.62 -16.24 -24.39
C HIS A 417 35.94 -15.26 -25.51
N ASN A 418 35.07 -15.16 -26.52
CA ASN A 418 35.29 -14.34 -27.70
C ASN A 418 35.04 -12.84 -27.46
N ASN A 419 34.22 -12.45 -26.47
CA ASN A 419 33.95 -11.04 -26.16
C ASN A 419 34.15 -10.65 -24.68
N PRO A 420 35.39 -10.73 -24.16
CA PRO A 420 35.67 -10.48 -22.74
C PRO A 420 35.40 -9.02 -22.31
N GLN A 421 35.47 -8.06 -23.23
CA GLN A 421 35.21 -6.64 -22.95
C GLN A 421 33.73 -6.38 -22.64
N GLU A 422 32.83 -7.04 -23.37
CA GLU A 422 31.38 -6.94 -23.15
C GLU A 422 30.95 -7.61 -21.85
N VAL A 423 31.53 -8.77 -21.51
CA VAL A 423 31.33 -9.44 -20.22
C VAL A 423 31.72 -8.51 -19.07
N TRP A 424 32.89 -7.87 -19.17
CA TRP A 424 33.36 -6.94 -18.16
C TRP A 424 32.46 -5.70 -18.03
N LYS A 425 32.04 -5.11 -19.15
CA LYS A 425 31.10 -3.97 -19.17
C LYS A 425 29.77 -4.33 -18.50
N ASN A 426 29.23 -5.51 -18.81
CA ASN A 426 27.95 -5.97 -18.27
C ASN A 426 28.06 -6.26 -16.76
N ALA A 427 29.14 -6.91 -16.32
CA ALA A 427 29.39 -7.16 -14.90
C ALA A 427 29.56 -5.85 -14.11
N MET A 428 30.23 -4.84 -14.69
CA MET A 428 30.38 -3.52 -14.08
C MET A 428 29.09 -2.69 -14.05
N SER A 429 28.02 -3.11 -14.72
CA SER A 429 26.71 -2.44 -14.57
C SER A 429 25.97 -2.86 -13.30
N ASP A 430 26.40 -3.95 -12.64
CA ASP A 430 25.86 -4.42 -11.38
C ASP A 430 26.48 -3.69 -10.18
N PRO A 431 25.71 -2.91 -9.38
CA PRO A 431 26.22 -2.18 -8.24
C PRO A 431 26.87 -3.08 -7.17
N GLU A 432 26.39 -4.31 -7.03
CA GLU A 432 26.92 -5.25 -6.05
C GLU A 432 28.31 -5.74 -6.46
N ILE A 433 28.49 -6.06 -7.75
CA ILE A 433 29.80 -6.41 -8.31
C ILE A 433 30.80 -5.25 -8.15
N GLN A 434 30.38 -4.01 -8.41
CA GLN A 434 31.24 -2.84 -8.18
C GLN A 434 31.65 -2.70 -6.71
N GLN A 435 30.74 -2.99 -5.77
CA GLN A 435 31.02 -2.93 -4.35
C GLN A 435 32.02 -4.00 -3.93
N ILE A 436 31.86 -5.23 -4.44
CA ILE A 436 32.80 -6.34 -4.22
C ILE A 436 34.20 -5.98 -4.75
N LEU A 437 34.31 -5.40 -5.95
CA LEU A 437 35.59 -5.00 -6.52
C LEU A 437 36.21 -3.75 -5.88
N LYS A 438 35.44 -2.94 -5.14
CA LYS A 438 35.96 -1.78 -4.38
C LYS A 438 36.47 -2.18 -2.99
N ASP A 439 36.08 -3.34 -2.49
CA ASP A 439 36.51 -3.87 -1.20
C ASP A 439 38.04 -4.16 -1.21
N PRO A 440 38.85 -3.45 -0.39
CA PRO A 440 40.30 -3.63 -0.36
C PRO A 440 40.71 -5.05 0.02
N ALA A 441 39.95 -5.71 0.90
CA ALA A 441 40.22 -7.08 1.30
C ALA A 441 39.97 -8.04 0.14
N MET A 442 38.90 -7.82 -0.63
CA MET A 442 38.59 -8.64 -1.80
C MET A 442 39.62 -8.45 -2.91
N ARG A 443 40.14 -7.23 -3.13
CA ARG A 443 41.21 -7.00 -4.12
C ARG A 443 42.48 -7.79 -3.79
N LEU A 444 42.89 -7.78 -2.52
CA LEU A 444 44.05 -8.55 -2.06
C LEU A 444 43.84 -10.06 -2.26
N ILE A 445 42.62 -10.55 -1.98
CA ILE A 445 42.28 -11.96 -2.21
C ILE A 445 42.33 -12.30 -3.70
N LEU A 446 41.78 -11.46 -4.59
CA LEU A 446 41.82 -11.67 -6.04
C LEU A 446 43.25 -11.63 -6.61
N GLU A 447 44.12 -10.77 -6.07
CA GLU A 447 45.54 -10.71 -6.44
C GLU A 447 46.32 -11.96 -5.96
N GLN A 448 46.01 -12.43 -4.75
CA GLN A 448 46.52 -13.70 -4.23
C GLN A 448 46.02 -14.90 -5.06
N MET A 449 44.77 -14.88 -5.53
CA MET A 449 44.22 -15.92 -6.41
C MET A 449 44.98 -16.03 -7.75
N GLN A 450 45.52 -14.92 -8.26
CA GLN A 450 46.31 -14.93 -9.50
C GLN A 450 47.74 -15.46 -9.31
N SER A 451 48.29 -15.33 -8.10
CA SER A 451 49.68 -15.66 -7.79
C SER A 451 49.86 -17.02 -7.09
N ASP A 452 48.88 -17.47 -6.30
CA ASP A 452 48.87 -18.78 -5.63
C ASP A 452 47.45 -19.41 -5.61
N PRO A 453 47.18 -20.37 -6.52
CA PRO A 453 45.91 -21.10 -6.56
C PRO A 453 45.57 -21.90 -5.29
N ASN A 454 46.57 -22.23 -4.45
CA ASN A 454 46.33 -22.99 -3.21
C ASN A 454 45.90 -22.11 -2.04
N ALA A 455 46.39 -20.87 -1.96
CA ALA A 455 45.98 -19.89 -0.95
C ALA A 455 44.46 -19.56 -1.01
N VAL A 456 43.87 -19.72 -2.19
CA VAL A 456 42.43 -19.52 -2.45
C VAL A 456 41.55 -20.45 -1.62
N LYS A 457 42.00 -21.69 -1.37
CA LYS A 457 41.23 -22.69 -0.62
C LYS A 457 40.99 -22.26 0.83
N ASP A 458 41.91 -21.49 1.42
CA ASP A 458 41.76 -21.00 2.79
C ASP A 458 40.80 -19.81 2.87
N HIS A 459 40.80 -18.93 1.87
CA HIS A 459 39.84 -17.81 1.80
C HIS A 459 38.41 -18.27 1.51
N LEU A 460 38.24 -19.31 0.69
CA LEU A 460 36.94 -19.92 0.39
C LEU A 460 36.30 -20.65 1.59
N LYS A 461 37.03 -20.91 2.68
CA LYS A 461 36.44 -21.41 3.93
C LYS A 461 35.54 -20.39 4.62
N ASN A 462 35.71 -19.09 4.31
CA ASN A 462 34.82 -18.05 4.82
C ASN A 462 33.59 -17.92 3.91
N PRO A 463 32.36 -18.20 4.40
CA PRO A 463 31.15 -18.17 3.58
C PRO A 463 30.92 -16.83 2.87
N ASN A 464 31.22 -15.72 3.55
CA ASN A 464 31.04 -14.38 2.99
C ASN A 464 32.02 -14.08 1.84
N ILE A 465 33.23 -14.65 1.88
CA ILE A 465 34.22 -14.49 0.81
C ILE A 465 33.86 -15.44 -0.34
N ALA A 466 33.45 -16.68 -0.02
CA ALA A 466 32.99 -17.64 -1.02
C ALA A 466 31.81 -17.09 -1.84
N ASP A 467 30.79 -16.51 -1.19
CA ASP A 467 29.65 -15.92 -1.87
C ASP A 467 30.05 -14.77 -2.81
N LYS A 468 30.95 -13.88 -2.36
CA LYS A 468 31.49 -12.80 -3.19
C LYS A 468 32.26 -13.33 -4.40
N VAL A 469 33.09 -14.35 -4.21
CA VAL A 469 33.86 -14.99 -5.30
C VAL A 469 32.91 -15.70 -6.27
N CYS A 470 31.90 -16.42 -5.78
CA CYS A 470 30.85 -17.04 -6.60
C CYS A 470 30.13 -15.99 -7.46
N LYS A 471 29.75 -14.84 -6.91
CA LYS A 471 29.14 -13.74 -7.68
C LYS A 471 30.06 -13.20 -8.77
N LEU A 472 31.36 -13.06 -8.50
CA LEU A 472 32.34 -12.63 -9.50
C LEU A 472 32.51 -13.67 -10.62
N ILE A 473 32.40 -14.96 -10.31
CA ILE A 473 32.42 -16.04 -11.30
C ILE A 473 31.13 -16.05 -12.13
N GLU A 474 29.97 -15.92 -11.49
CA GLU A 474 28.65 -15.82 -12.18
C GLU A 474 28.60 -14.61 -13.12
N SER A 475 29.27 -13.51 -12.75
CA SER A 475 29.40 -12.31 -13.60
C SER A 475 30.42 -12.47 -14.74
N GLY A 476 31.23 -13.53 -14.73
CA GLY A 476 32.26 -13.80 -15.74
C GLY A 476 33.55 -12.98 -15.60
N ILE A 477 33.72 -12.20 -14.51
CA ILE A 477 34.94 -11.43 -14.23
C ILE A 477 36.09 -12.35 -13.78
N VAL A 478 35.79 -13.31 -12.91
CA VAL A 478 36.78 -14.24 -12.34
C VAL A 478 36.60 -15.62 -12.96
N ARG A 479 37.71 -16.25 -13.33
CA ARG A 479 37.75 -17.63 -13.83
C ARG A 479 38.62 -18.45 -12.89
N ILE A 480 38.14 -19.61 -12.48
CA ILE A 480 38.96 -20.61 -11.78
C ILE A 480 39.41 -21.60 -12.86
N HIS A 481 40.72 -21.79 -13.00
CA HIS A 481 41.34 -22.74 -13.93
C HIS A 481 41.71 -24.04 -13.22
#